data_AF-A0A093ZJ18-F1
#
_entry.id   AF-A0A093ZJ18-F1
#
_cell.length_a   1.000
_cell.length_b   1.000
_cell.length_c   1.000
_cell.angle_alpha   90.00
_cell.angle_beta   90.00
_cell.angle_gamma   90.00
#
_symmetry.space_group_name_H-M   'P 1'
#
loop_
_entity.id
_entity.type
_entity.pdbx_description
1 polymer ?
#
loop_
_entity_poly.entity_id
_entity_poly.type
_entity_poly.pdbx_seq_one_letter_code
_entity_poly.pdbx_strand_id
1 'polypeptide(L)' 'MPAPPKQRKIAIVGSRSVGKSSLTVQFVDGHFVESYYPTIENTFTKVIKYKGQEFATDIIDTAGQVRQHLVFT' A
#
# COMPACT_ATOMS: atom_id res chain seq x y z
N MET A 1 19.71 15.93 -18.43
CA MET A 1 19.50 15.45 -17.05
C MET A 1 18.20 14.65 -17.03
N PRO A 2 18.15 13.45 -16.42
CA PRO A 2 16.88 12.76 -16.23
C PRO A 2 15.95 13.64 -15.40
N ALA A 3 14.67 13.70 -15.78
CA ALA A 3 13.68 14.44 -15.00
C ALA A 3 13.59 13.85 -13.59
N PRO A 4 13.45 14.68 -12.54
CA PRO A 4 13.32 14.18 -11.18
C PRO A 4 12.13 13.22 -11.05
N PRO A 5 12.20 12.20 -10.17
CA PRO A 5 11.10 11.29 -9.93
C PRO A 5 9.84 12.04 -9.47
N LYS A 6 8.67 11.67 -10.02
CA LYS A 6 7.39 12.26 -9.62
C LYS A 6 6.88 11.59 -8.36
N GLN A 7 6.57 12.36 -7.31
CA GLN A 7 5.95 11.81 -6.11
C GLN A 7 4.49 11.40 -6.34
N ARG A 8 4.10 10.23 -5.83
CA ARG A 8 2.72 9.75 -5.82
C ARG A 8 2.40 9.04 -4.51
N LYS A 9 1.15 9.14 -4.07
CA LYS A 9 0.60 8.36 -2.96
C LYS A 9 -0.42 7.38 -3.52
N ILE A 10 -0.36 6.13 -3.09
CA ILE A 10 -1.22 5.03 -3.53
C ILE A 10 -1.82 4.40 -2.29
N ALA A 11 -3.14 4.36 -2.18
CA ALA A 11 -3.82 3.64 -1.09
C ALA A 11 -4.33 2.29 -1.58
N ILE A 12 -4.05 1.24 -0.82
CA ILE A 12 -4.57 -0.11 -1.05
C ILE A 12 -5.77 -0.31 -0.14
N VAL A 13 -6.95 -0.42 -0.73
CA VAL A 13 -8.24 -0.54 -0.03
C VAL A 13 -8.96 -1.81 -0.43
N GLY A 14 -9.81 -2.33 0.46
CA GLY A 14 -10.56 -3.56 0.25
C GLY A 14 -10.94 -4.23 1.55
N SER A 15 -11.78 -5.26 1.48
CA SER A 15 -12.30 -5.98 2.65
C SER A 15 -11.19 -6.60 3.51
N ARG A 16 -11.56 -7.04 4.71
CA ARG A 16 -10.65 -7.81 5.58
C ARG A 16 -10.25 -9.12 4.89
N SER A 17 -9.01 -9.55 5.11
CA SER A 17 -8.48 -10.84 4.66
C SER A 17 -8.41 -11.09 3.14
N VAL A 18 -8.59 -10.07 2.29
CA VAL A 18 -8.45 -10.21 0.82
C VAL A 18 -6.99 -10.20 0.32
N GLY A 19 -6.01 -10.14 1.22
CA GLY A 19 -4.58 -10.19 0.86
C GLY A 19 -3.92 -8.86 0.49
N LYS A 20 -4.50 -7.71 0.89
CA LYS A 20 -3.91 -6.37 0.63
C LYS A 20 -2.45 -6.25 1.08
N SER A 21 -2.18 -6.65 2.31
CA SER A 21 -0.85 -6.60 2.90
C SER A 21 0.12 -7.55 2.19
N SER A 22 -0.31 -8.79 1.93
CA SER A 22 0.50 -9.76 1.19
C SER A 22 0.84 -9.29 -0.22
N LEU A 23 -0.11 -8.68 -0.94
CA LEU A 23 0.12 -8.07 -2.25
C LEU A 23 1.11 -6.90 -2.17
N THR A 24 0.95 -6.05 -1.16
CA THR A 24 1.80 -4.87 -0.96
C THR A 24 3.24 -5.29 -0.66
N VAL A 25 3.46 -6.23 0.26
CA VAL A 25 4.80 -6.73 0.60
C VAL A 25 5.42 -7.47 -0.58
N GLN A 26 4.68 -8.34 -1.28
CA GLN A 26 5.19 -9.01 -2.47
C GLN A 26 5.59 -7.99 -3.55
N PHE A 27 4.81 -6.93 -3.74
CA PHE A 27 5.13 -5.88 -4.70
C PHE A 27 6.36 -5.08 -4.29
N VAL A 28 6.52 -4.76 -3.00
CA VAL A 28 7.59 -3.89 -2.52
C VAL A 28 8.90 -4.66 -2.31
N ASP A 29 8.84 -5.74 -1.54
CA ASP A 29 9.99 -6.50 -1.02
C ASP A 29 10.23 -7.83 -1.73
N GLY A 30 9.37 -8.22 -2.69
CA GLY A 30 9.59 -9.38 -3.55
C GLY A 30 9.36 -10.74 -2.88
N HIS A 31 8.81 -10.79 -1.67
CA HIS A 31 8.49 -12.03 -0.97
C HIS A 31 7.06 -12.03 -0.42
N PHE A 32 6.51 -13.23 -0.26
CA PHE A 32 5.16 -13.43 0.26
C PHE A 32 5.21 -13.65 1.76
N VAL A 33 4.36 -12.94 2.51
CA VAL A 33 4.21 -13.12 3.95
C VAL A 33 2.88 -13.83 4.21
N GLU A 34 2.95 -15.07 4.70
CA GLU A 34 1.78 -15.89 5.03
C GLU A 34 1.07 -15.39 6.30
N SER A 35 1.83 -14.96 7.31
CA SER A 35 1.29 -14.46 8.57
C SER A 35 1.60 -12.97 8.72
N TYR A 36 0.64 -12.12 8.37
CA TYR A 36 0.71 -10.69 8.66
C TYR A 36 -0.29 -10.33 9.77
N TYR A 37 0.16 -9.62 10.81
CA TYR A 37 -0.73 -9.11 11.86
C TYR A 37 -1.71 -8.09 11.27
N PRO A 38 -2.96 -7.96 11.77
CA PRO A 38 -3.91 -6.97 11.26
C PRO A 38 -3.29 -5.56 11.20
N THR A 39 -3.12 -5.00 10.00
CA THR A 39 -2.60 -3.65 9.79
C THR A 39 -3.60 -2.64 10.34
N ILE A 40 -3.16 -1.63 11.09
CA ILE A 40 -3.94 -0.41 11.36
C ILE A 40 -3.81 0.49 10.13
N GLU A 41 -2.59 0.94 9.83
CA GLU A 41 -2.18 1.58 8.59
C GLU A 41 -0.65 1.43 8.46
N ASN A 42 -0.14 1.04 7.29
CA ASN A 42 1.30 0.97 7.03
C ASN A 42 1.66 1.66 5.73
N THR A 43 2.80 2.36 5.70
CA THR A 43 3.32 3.01 4.50
C THR A 43 4.61 2.34 4.05
N PHE A 44 4.65 1.96 2.78
CA PHE A 44 5.81 1.41 2.09
C PHE A 44 6.29 2.39 1.03
N THR A 45 7.58 2.39 0.71
CA THR A 45 8.12 3.24 -0.36
C THR A 45 8.71 2.37 -1.47
N LYS A 46 8.39 2.70 -2.72
CA LYS A 46 8.96 2.05 -3.90
C LYS A 46 9.18 3.05 -5.03
N VAL A 47 10.28 2.91 -5.77
CA VAL A 47 10.45 3.60 -7.06
C VAL A 47 9.85 2.73 -8.16
N ILE A 48 8.86 3.27 -8.87
CA ILE A 48 8.19 2.60 -9.98
C ILE A 48 8.58 3.28 -11.28
N LYS A 49 9.08 2.51 -12.25
CA LYS A 49 9.33 3.00 -13.61
C LYS A 49 8.14 2.64 -14.50
N TYR A 50 7.43 3.64 -14.99
CA TYR A 50 6.27 3.46 -15.88
C TYR A 50 6.35 4.43 -17.05
N LYS A 51 6.27 3.90 -18.28
CA LYS A 51 6.37 4.68 -19.53
C LYS A 51 7.59 5.61 -19.58
N GLY A 52 8.74 5.14 -19.09
CA GLY A 52 9.99 5.90 -19.08
C GLY A 52 10.09 6.98 -18.00
N GLN A 53 9.06 7.19 -17.17
CA GLN A 53 9.07 8.10 -16.03
C GLN A 53 9.24 7.31 -14.72
N GLU A 54 10.12 7.81 -13.85
CA GLU A 54 10.24 7.31 -12.49
C GLU A 54 9.24 8.01 -11.56
N PHE A 55 8.64 7.21 -10.69
CA PHE A 55 7.72 7.65 -9.66
C PHE A 55 8.24 7.21 -8.30
N ALA A 56 8.47 8.16 -7.40
CA ALA A 56 8.69 7.86 -5.99
C ALA A 56 7.32 7.69 -5.35
N THR A 57 6.95 6.46 -4.98
CA THR A 57 5.60 6.15 -4.50
C THR A 57 5.58 5.81 -3.04
N ASP A 58 4.69 6.45 -2.29
CA ASP A 58 4.24 6.01 -0.97
C ASP A 58 3.02 5.12 -1.16
N ILE A 59 3.10 3.88 -0.70
CA ILE A 59 2.05 2.87 -0.82
C ILE A 59 1.49 2.62 0.58
N ILE A 60 0.22 2.94 0.77
CA ILE A 60 -0.48 2.91 2.05
C ILE A 60 -1.33 1.64 2.08
N ASP A 61 -0.90 0.64 2.86
CA ASP A 61 -1.70 -0.54 3.20
C ASP A 61 -2.66 -0.18 4.34
N THR A 62 -3.96 -0.22 4.05
CA THR A 62 -5.01 0.14 5.01
C THR A 62 -5.57 -1.10 5.71
N ALA A 63 -6.03 -0.95 6.95
CA ALA A 63 -6.84 -1.99 7.58
C ALA A 63 -8.05 -2.34 6.69
N GLY A 64 -8.31 -3.62 6.48
CA GLY A 64 -9.51 -4.04 5.75
C GLY A 64 -10.76 -3.77 6.58
N GLN A 65 -11.49 -2.69 6.24
CA GLN A 65 -12.60 -2.13 7.02
C GLN A 65 -12.39 -2.22 8.53
N VAL A 66 -11.79 -1.18 9.13
CA VAL A 66 -12.20 -0.85 10.50
C VAL A 66 -13.67 -0.47 10.36
N ARG A 67 -14.59 -1.29 10.87
CA ARG A 67 -15.92 -0.79 11.20
C ARG A 67 -15.67 0.34 12.20
N GLN A 68 -15.52 1.58 11.73
CA GLN A 68 -15.99 2.69 12.53
C GLN A 68 -17.51 2.50 12.55
N HIS A 69 -17.96 1.74 13.54
CA HIS A 69 -19.28 1.96 14.08
C HIS A 69 -19.20 3.35 14.72
N LEU A 70 -19.29 4.37 13.88
CA LEU A 70 -19.61 5.71 14.32
C LEU A 70 -21.09 5.62 14.69
N VAL A 71 -21.33 5.17 15.92
CA VAL A 71 -22.61 5.34 16.59
C VAL A 71 -22.76 6.85 16.72
N PHE A 72 -23.42 7.47 15.75
CA PHE A 72 -24.10 8.73 16.00
C PHE A 72 -25.39 8.39 16.73
N THR A 73 -25.29 8.22 18.05
CA THR A 73 -26.40 8.47 18.97
C THR A 73 -25.96 9.56 19.92
#